data_AF-A0A4T0J7F4-F1
#
_entry.id   AF-A0A4T0J7F4-F1
#
_cell.length_a   1.000
_cell.length_b   1.000
_cell.length_c   1.000
_cell.angle_alpha   90.00
_cell.angle_beta   90.00
_cell.angle_gamma   90.00
#
_symmetry.space_group_name_H-M   'P 1'
#
loop_
_entity.id
_entity.type
_entity.pdbx_description
1 polymer ?
#
loop_
_entity_poly.entity_id
_entity_poly.type
_entity_poly.pdbx_seq_one_letter_code
_entity_poly.pdbx_strand_id
1 'polypeptide(L)'
;MFLIRRVSTNQSKQLKFLKRCISNKPTNPTKPRNRIIDILLFSSASFGLYGLYNHFSNQPFISSTDSFTIPIKSKDGIKSIKTVNKLSSSDISTLLKSNESTTKIVKSGQPSLINQYYNNHISSNNPIEDRHCEIILERDSKPYDSNNLINLDRNGDLFFFCVFDGHSGFRTSEFLSKSLVPSTALHLSSLFNNIPPTNSSYWHQFINLFKSNNNSTNLDSQPQLVMQSLKNAFINLDNSLLQAPISLLNQLPKTPSPPSKPDDSLLSALSGSCALMAYIDEIRQDLYIAVTGDSRAIAGYYDNGKWFVDVLSVDQTAKSKSEIKRIQSEHPSVESPYVVQRGRVLGGLEPTRAFGDARYKWSAPLQSQLSNALLPPSYPIRPPPRALLTPPYVTAEPEVTHRKLNLSSKPQFLILATDGLWDRLSNEEAVALVGKSLDGSGIRGGIHGKTILDKSELLQNVTSERNSSNFDESSDNQYIFNEANLSTLLIKNALGGAHENQVSALLSIPPPHSRRFFDDTTVSVILFNNSNDKMNDYDSNTKKQYANVQKLKDNLQI
;
A
#
# COMPACT_ATOMS: atom_id res chain seq x y z
N MET A 1 15.76 -24.86 54.23
CA MET A 1 16.25 -25.23 55.57
C MET A 1 17.69 -25.72 55.42
N PHE A 2 18.69 -24.89 55.81
CA PHE A 2 20.15 -25.19 55.77
C PHE A 2 20.78 -25.47 54.37
N LEU A 3 22.09 -25.30 54.10
CA LEU A 3 23.23 -24.70 54.84
C LEU A 3 24.25 -24.02 53.86
N ILE A 4 25.35 -23.44 54.37
CA ILE A 4 26.27 -22.49 53.69
C ILE A 4 27.73 -22.99 53.63
N ARG A 5 28.48 -22.73 52.52
CA ARG A 5 29.96 -22.56 52.35
C ARG A 5 30.25 -22.23 50.86
N ARG A 6 31.08 -21.29 50.35
CA ARG A 6 32.02 -20.23 50.84
C ARG A 6 33.54 -20.58 50.85
N VAL A 7 34.37 -19.66 50.29
CA VAL A 7 35.86 -19.53 50.21
C VAL A 7 36.65 -20.60 49.42
N SER A 8 37.83 -20.36 48.79
CA SER A 8 38.72 -19.17 48.65
C SER A 8 39.65 -19.17 47.41
N THR A 9 40.09 -17.96 46.97
CA THR A 9 41.39 -17.54 46.33
C THR A 9 42.39 -18.57 45.76
N ASN A 10 43.02 -18.34 44.59
CA ASN A 10 44.21 -17.45 44.42
C ASN A 10 44.51 -17.12 42.93
N GLN A 11 45.02 -15.92 42.55
CA GLN A 11 46.44 -15.54 42.28
C GLN A 11 47.21 -16.38 41.23
N SER A 12 48.06 -15.85 40.34
CA SER A 12 48.46 -14.46 39.99
C SER A 12 49.34 -14.40 38.69
N LYS A 13 49.91 -13.22 38.36
CA LYS A 13 50.86 -12.85 37.26
C LYS A 13 50.21 -12.56 35.90
N GLN A 14 50.36 -11.37 35.27
CA GLN A 14 51.54 -10.54 34.85
C GLN A 14 52.15 -11.00 33.50
N LEU A 15 52.63 -10.13 32.59
CA LEU A 15 52.92 -8.69 32.68
C LEU A 15 52.63 -7.89 31.38
N LYS A 16 52.66 -6.55 31.50
CA LYS A 16 52.45 -5.45 30.54
C LYS A 16 53.47 -5.39 29.39
N PHE A 17 53.07 -4.79 28.26
CA PHE A 17 53.76 -3.69 27.53
C PHE A 17 52.79 -3.15 26.45
N LEU A 18 52.25 -1.93 26.36
CA LEU A 18 52.31 -0.59 26.99
C LEU A 18 52.58 0.48 25.90
N LYS A 19 51.78 1.57 25.92
CA LYS A 19 51.66 2.60 24.87
C LYS A 19 52.91 3.47 24.66
N ARG A 20 53.09 3.98 23.43
CA ARG A 20 53.72 5.29 23.10
C ARG A 20 53.14 5.77 21.76
N CYS A 21 52.29 6.78 21.60
CA CYS A 21 52.25 8.19 22.04
C CYS A 21 52.75 9.20 20.99
N ILE A 22 51.79 9.69 20.17
CA ILE A 22 51.54 11.11 19.83
C ILE A 22 52.50 11.86 18.86
N SER A 23 51.86 12.69 18.02
CA SER A 23 52.41 13.66 17.04
C SER A 23 52.93 13.07 15.71
N ASN A 24 52.86 13.76 14.56
CA ASN A 24 52.59 15.19 14.35
C ASN A 24 51.89 15.51 13.00
N LYS A 25 50.79 16.30 13.07
CA LYS A 25 50.21 17.23 12.05
C LYS A 25 49.88 16.75 10.60
N PRO A 26 49.06 17.52 9.83
CA PRO A 26 48.37 17.02 8.63
C PRO A 26 49.04 17.37 7.29
N THR A 27 48.66 16.66 6.23
CA THR A 27 48.93 16.99 4.82
C THR A 27 47.64 17.38 4.09
N ASN A 28 47.77 18.27 3.10
CA ASN A 28 46.65 18.96 2.43
C ASN A 28 45.95 18.13 1.33
N PRO A 29 44.74 18.51 0.88
CA PRO A 29 43.85 17.62 0.13
C PRO A 29 44.27 17.39 -1.33
N THR A 30 44.09 16.16 -1.79
CA THR A 30 44.22 15.79 -3.21
C THR A 30 42.91 16.02 -3.98
N LYS A 31 43.06 16.36 -5.27
CA LYS A 31 42.05 16.95 -6.17
C LYS A 31 40.73 16.16 -6.29
N PRO A 32 39.60 16.83 -6.63
CA PRO A 32 38.29 16.18 -6.74
C PRO A 32 38.26 15.10 -7.83
N ARG A 33 37.66 13.95 -7.51
CA ARG A 33 37.45 12.85 -8.46
C ARG A 33 36.10 13.05 -9.18
N ASN A 34 36.11 12.92 -10.50
CA ASN A 34 35.06 13.39 -11.43
C ASN A 34 33.62 13.04 -11.02
N ARG A 35 32.79 14.07 -10.78
CA ARG A 35 31.33 14.00 -10.47
C ARG A 35 30.45 13.60 -11.67
N ILE A 36 30.94 12.73 -12.56
CA ILE A 36 30.25 12.36 -13.83
C ILE A 36 29.57 10.98 -13.73
N ILE A 37 29.96 10.15 -12.76
CA ILE A 37 29.40 8.79 -12.58
C ILE A 37 28.11 8.80 -11.76
N ASP A 38 27.93 9.77 -10.85
CA ASP A 38 26.87 9.73 -9.82
C ASP A 38 25.46 10.07 -10.34
N ILE A 39 25.30 10.58 -11.56
CA ILE A 39 23.99 10.85 -12.20
C ILE A 39 23.32 9.53 -12.66
N LEU A 40 24.11 8.50 -12.98
CA LEU A 40 23.65 7.25 -13.61
C LEU A 40 22.81 6.31 -12.73
N LEU A 41 22.59 6.65 -11.45
CA LEU A 41 21.78 5.84 -10.53
C LEU A 41 20.34 6.33 -10.35
N PHE A 42 20.05 7.61 -10.62
CA PHE A 42 18.67 8.09 -10.79
C PHE A 42 18.17 7.86 -12.22
N SER A 43 19.07 7.74 -13.20
CA SER A 43 18.71 7.76 -14.62
C SER A 43 18.37 6.39 -15.22
N SER A 44 18.42 5.27 -14.49
CA SER A 44 18.28 3.93 -15.08
C SER A 44 16.86 3.58 -15.50
N ALA A 45 15.85 4.05 -14.74
CA ALA A 45 14.45 3.95 -15.14
C ALA A 45 14.09 5.02 -16.19
N SER A 46 14.52 6.27 -15.97
CA SER A 46 14.28 7.37 -16.89
C SER A 46 14.87 7.12 -18.28
N PHE A 47 16.09 6.57 -18.42
CA PHE A 47 16.62 6.16 -19.74
C PHE A 47 15.90 4.94 -20.33
N GLY A 48 15.30 4.09 -19.51
CA GLY A 48 14.46 2.98 -19.98
C GLY A 48 13.17 3.51 -20.62
N LEU A 49 12.43 4.35 -19.89
CA LEU A 49 11.20 4.97 -20.38
C LEU A 49 11.46 5.99 -21.50
N TYR A 50 12.40 6.92 -21.33
CA TYR A 50 12.78 7.90 -22.36
C TYR A 50 13.37 7.23 -23.61
N GLY A 51 14.07 6.10 -23.44
CA GLY A 51 14.58 5.29 -24.55
C GLY A 51 13.47 4.61 -25.34
N LEU A 52 12.50 3.97 -24.66
CA LEU A 52 11.32 3.40 -25.31
C LEU A 52 10.42 4.49 -25.92
N TYR A 53 10.20 5.59 -25.19
CA TYR A 53 9.43 6.75 -25.64
C TYR A 53 10.03 7.32 -26.93
N ASN A 54 11.32 7.69 -26.93
CA ASN A 54 11.97 8.19 -28.15
C ASN A 54 12.01 7.16 -29.29
N HIS A 55 12.05 5.86 -28.97
CA HIS A 55 11.97 4.79 -29.97
C HIS A 55 10.58 4.64 -30.59
N PHE A 56 9.50 4.98 -29.87
CA PHE A 56 8.12 4.93 -30.37
C PHE A 56 7.57 6.28 -30.86
N SER A 57 8.12 7.41 -30.40
CA SER A 57 7.66 8.76 -30.79
C SER A 57 8.38 9.33 -32.01
N ASN A 58 9.65 8.95 -32.26
CA ASN A 58 10.44 9.44 -33.40
C ASN A 58 10.50 8.46 -34.58
N GLN A 59 9.72 7.38 -34.58
CA GLN A 59 9.60 6.46 -35.71
C GLN A 59 8.28 6.73 -36.44
N PRO A 60 8.30 7.27 -37.68
CA PRO A 60 7.08 7.47 -38.46
C PRO A 60 6.44 6.12 -38.80
N PHE A 61 5.10 6.11 -38.91
CA PHE A 61 4.27 4.92 -39.03
C PHE A 61 4.77 3.86 -40.05
N ILE A 62 5.41 2.81 -39.55
CA ILE A 62 5.56 1.52 -40.25
C ILE A 62 5.20 0.40 -39.26
N SER A 63 4.09 -0.27 -39.55
CA SER A 63 3.59 -1.42 -38.79
C SER A 63 4.32 -2.70 -39.23
N SER A 64 5.42 -3.08 -38.58
CA SER A 64 6.11 -4.36 -38.87
C SER A 64 7.09 -4.91 -37.82
N THR A 65 7.38 -4.22 -36.71
CA THR A 65 8.37 -4.70 -35.73
C THR A 65 7.73 -5.50 -34.59
N ASP A 66 7.58 -6.82 -34.79
CA ASP A 66 7.11 -7.78 -33.77
C ASP A 66 8.06 -7.96 -32.57
N SER A 67 9.20 -7.27 -32.57
CA SER A 67 10.15 -7.26 -31.47
C SER A 67 10.84 -5.91 -31.30
N PHE A 68 11.39 -5.69 -30.11
CA PHE A 68 12.22 -4.54 -29.74
C PHE A 68 13.42 -5.05 -28.92
N THR A 69 14.31 -4.16 -28.51
CA THR A 69 15.50 -4.54 -27.74
C THR A 69 15.65 -3.74 -26.45
N ILE A 70 16.17 -4.38 -25.40
CA ILE A 70 16.42 -3.77 -24.09
C ILE A 70 17.87 -3.97 -23.61
N PRO A 71 18.46 -2.98 -22.92
CA PRO A 71 19.80 -3.09 -22.36
C PRO A 71 19.78 -3.91 -21.06
N ILE A 72 20.31 -5.13 -21.12
CA ILE A 72 20.55 -5.97 -19.94
C ILE A 72 21.97 -5.81 -19.41
N LYS A 73 22.21 -6.27 -18.18
CA LYS A 73 23.52 -6.24 -17.53
C LYS A 73 23.75 -7.61 -16.89
N SER A 74 24.86 -8.29 -17.20
CA SER A 74 25.19 -9.58 -16.62
C SER A 74 25.55 -9.44 -15.12
N LYS A 75 25.66 -10.57 -14.42
CA LYS A 75 26.12 -10.59 -13.02
C LYS A 75 27.55 -10.01 -12.88
N ASP A 76 28.37 -10.21 -13.90
CA ASP A 76 29.75 -9.72 -14.07
C ASP A 76 29.81 -8.23 -14.47
N GLY A 77 28.64 -7.61 -14.68
CA GLY A 77 28.49 -6.20 -14.97
C GLY A 77 28.59 -5.81 -16.45
N ILE A 78 28.82 -6.78 -17.34
CA ILE A 78 28.88 -6.57 -18.80
C ILE A 78 27.51 -6.10 -19.29
N LYS A 79 27.47 -5.05 -20.12
CA LYS A 79 26.25 -4.64 -20.84
C LYS A 79 26.06 -5.53 -22.06
N SER A 80 24.85 -6.05 -22.24
CA SER A 80 24.44 -6.73 -23.48
C SER A 80 23.00 -6.37 -23.83
N ILE A 81 22.56 -6.76 -25.02
CA ILE A 81 21.24 -6.43 -25.56
C ILE A 81 20.39 -7.71 -25.58
N LYS A 82 19.13 -7.60 -25.14
CA LYS A 82 18.13 -8.68 -25.23
C LYS A 82 17.01 -8.26 -26.17
N THR A 83 16.74 -9.07 -27.18
CA THR A 83 15.53 -8.95 -28.00
C THR A 83 14.33 -9.45 -27.21
N VAL A 84 13.20 -8.74 -27.32
CA VAL A 84 11.93 -9.05 -26.67
C VAL A 84 10.85 -8.97 -27.74
N ASN A 85 10.09 -10.05 -27.92
CA ASN A 85 8.95 -10.08 -28.84
C ASN A 85 7.77 -9.36 -28.18
N LYS A 86 7.00 -8.61 -28.96
CA LYS A 86 5.78 -7.92 -28.51
C LYS A 86 4.64 -8.92 -28.31
N LEU A 87 3.90 -8.77 -27.23
CA LEU A 87 2.60 -9.41 -27.02
C LEU A 87 1.57 -8.83 -27.98
N SER A 88 0.64 -9.68 -28.47
CA SER A 88 -0.48 -9.23 -29.30
C SER A 88 -1.52 -8.47 -28.48
N SER A 89 -2.38 -7.67 -29.11
CA SER A 89 -3.47 -6.96 -28.41
C SER A 89 -4.42 -7.91 -27.67
N SER A 90 -4.57 -9.16 -28.15
CA SER A 90 -5.28 -10.24 -27.45
C SER A 90 -4.55 -10.72 -26.20
N ASP A 91 -3.23 -10.92 -26.26
CA ASP A 91 -2.42 -11.34 -25.10
C ASP A 91 -2.37 -10.24 -24.04
N ILE A 92 -2.25 -8.97 -24.47
CA ILE A 92 -2.28 -7.79 -23.60
C ILE A 92 -3.62 -7.66 -22.88
N SER A 93 -4.74 -7.81 -23.61
CA SER A 93 -6.09 -7.80 -23.01
C SER A 93 -6.25 -8.95 -22.00
N THR A 94 -5.74 -10.14 -22.32
CA THR A 94 -5.77 -11.31 -21.43
C THR A 94 -4.91 -11.09 -20.18
N LEU A 95 -3.71 -10.55 -20.32
CA LEU A 95 -2.78 -10.28 -19.22
C LEU A 95 -3.32 -9.20 -18.29
N LEU A 96 -3.80 -8.07 -18.83
CA LEU A 96 -4.42 -6.99 -18.05
C LEU A 96 -5.68 -7.46 -17.30
N LYS A 97 -6.35 -8.51 -17.76
CA LYS A 97 -7.59 -9.05 -17.16
C LYS A 97 -7.39 -10.31 -16.32
N SER A 98 -6.17 -10.85 -16.28
CA SER A 98 -5.84 -12.10 -15.57
C SER A 98 -6.12 -12.04 -14.06
N ASN A 99 -6.04 -10.84 -13.48
CA ASN A 99 -6.26 -10.57 -12.05
C ASN A 99 -7.45 -9.61 -11.80
N GLU A 100 -8.30 -9.37 -12.81
CA GLU A 100 -9.43 -8.44 -12.71
C GLU A 100 -10.56 -9.03 -11.84
N SER A 101 -10.92 -8.35 -10.75
CA SER A 101 -12.08 -8.70 -9.93
C SER A 101 -13.03 -7.51 -9.78
N THR A 102 -14.35 -7.81 -9.75
CA THR A 102 -15.41 -6.81 -9.66
C THR A 102 -16.52 -7.34 -8.76
N THR A 103 -16.72 -6.74 -7.59
CA THR A 103 -17.67 -7.22 -6.59
C THR A 103 -18.77 -6.20 -6.34
N LYS A 104 -20.03 -6.61 -6.52
CA LYS A 104 -21.22 -5.82 -6.18
C LYS A 104 -21.76 -6.23 -4.82
N ILE A 105 -22.07 -5.26 -3.96
CA ILE A 105 -22.57 -5.52 -2.61
C ILE A 105 -24.10 -5.42 -2.64
N VAL A 106 -24.76 -6.57 -2.51
CA VAL A 106 -26.23 -6.69 -2.60
C VAL A 106 -26.79 -7.14 -1.25
N LYS A 107 -27.21 -6.17 -0.43
CA LYS A 107 -27.92 -6.42 0.82
C LYS A 107 -29.43 -6.61 0.59
N SER A 108 -30.04 -7.49 1.38
CA SER A 108 -31.51 -7.62 1.41
C SER A 108 -32.14 -6.51 2.26
N GLY A 109 -33.26 -5.95 1.81
CA GLY A 109 -34.04 -4.96 2.54
C GLY A 109 -33.59 -3.50 2.39
N GLN A 110 -32.29 -3.19 2.49
CA GLN A 110 -31.79 -1.81 2.36
C GLN A 110 -30.44 -1.68 1.63
N PRO A 111 -30.16 -0.53 0.99
CA PRO A 111 -28.89 -0.27 0.30
C PRO A 111 -27.69 -0.19 1.26
N SER A 112 -26.62 -0.93 0.94
CA SER A 112 -25.28 -0.73 1.50
C SER A 112 -24.73 0.65 1.17
N LEU A 113 -23.93 1.24 2.07
CA LEU A 113 -23.18 2.49 1.83
C LEU A 113 -22.19 2.36 0.66
N ILE A 114 -21.61 1.17 0.47
CA ILE A 114 -20.75 0.83 -0.65
C ILE A 114 -21.57 0.01 -1.65
N ASN A 115 -21.60 0.43 -2.91
CA ASN A 115 -22.39 -0.22 -3.96
C ASN A 115 -21.61 -1.36 -4.64
N GLN A 116 -20.35 -1.09 -4.97
CA GLN A 116 -19.50 -1.96 -5.78
C GLN A 116 -18.03 -1.58 -5.56
N TYR A 117 -17.12 -2.53 -5.69
CA TYR A 117 -15.69 -2.26 -5.80
C TYR A 117 -15.05 -3.09 -6.92
N TYR A 118 -13.86 -2.65 -7.31
CA TYR A 118 -13.05 -3.20 -8.37
C TYR A 118 -11.63 -3.37 -7.84
N ASN A 119 -11.03 -4.54 -8.03
CA ASN A 119 -9.60 -4.77 -7.76
C ASN A 119 -8.94 -5.28 -9.05
N ASN A 120 -7.69 -4.89 -9.27
CA ASN A 120 -6.82 -5.51 -10.25
C ASN A 120 -5.35 -5.29 -9.85
N HIS A 121 -4.44 -6.15 -10.32
CA HIS A 121 -3.02 -5.95 -10.17
C HIS A 121 -2.23 -6.49 -11.38
N ILE A 122 -1.13 -5.82 -11.72
CA ILE A 122 -0.17 -6.27 -12.74
C ILE A 122 1.22 -6.40 -12.11
N SER A 123 1.97 -7.43 -12.54
CA SER A 123 3.29 -7.74 -12.00
C SER A 123 4.43 -7.28 -12.91
N SER A 124 5.41 -6.65 -12.29
CA SER A 124 6.73 -6.34 -12.81
C SER A 124 7.81 -7.23 -12.18
N ASN A 125 7.58 -7.75 -10.97
CA ASN A 125 8.39 -8.76 -10.32
C ASN A 125 7.79 -10.17 -10.50
N ASN A 126 8.61 -11.22 -10.31
CA ASN A 126 8.12 -12.61 -10.22
C ASN A 126 8.87 -13.36 -9.10
N PRO A 127 8.19 -13.80 -8.02
CA PRO A 127 6.78 -13.49 -7.71
C PRO A 127 6.54 -11.99 -7.55
N ILE A 128 5.30 -11.55 -7.73
CA ILE A 128 4.87 -10.18 -7.44
C ILE A 128 5.11 -9.88 -5.96
N GLU A 129 5.62 -8.69 -5.63
CA GLU A 129 5.86 -8.26 -4.25
C GLU A 129 4.59 -7.61 -3.65
N ASP A 130 3.81 -6.90 -4.45
CA ASP A 130 2.49 -6.32 -4.11
C ASP A 130 1.43 -7.32 -3.58
N ARG A 131 0.52 -6.86 -2.71
CA ARG A 131 -0.73 -7.56 -2.34
C ARG A 131 -1.91 -6.60 -2.14
N HIS A 132 -3.14 -7.13 -2.11
CA HIS A 132 -4.32 -6.44 -1.58
C HIS A 132 -5.11 -7.35 -0.62
N CYS A 133 -6.05 -6.78 0.14
CA CYS A 133 -7.01 -7.51 0.97
C CYS A 133 -8.28 -6.68 1.21
N GLU A 134 -9.43 -7.25 0.85
CA GLU A 134 -10.76 -6.77 1.19
C GLU A 134 -11.45 -7.67 2.22
N ILE A 135 -12.09 -7.08 3.24
CA ILE A 135 -12.96 -7.80 4.17
C ILE A 135 -14.19 -6.92 4.48
N ILE A 136 -15.37 -7.53 4.42
CA ILE A 136 -16.62 -6.94 4.89
C ILE A 136 -17.03 -7.69 6.16
N LEU A 137 -17.21 -6.97 7.26
CA LEU A 137 -17.78 -7.52 8.50
C LEU A 137 -19.27 -7.21 8.52
N GLU A 138 -20.07 -8.16 8.05
CA GLU A 138 -21.53 -8.09 8.14
C GLU A 138 -21.96 -8.15 9.62
N ARG A 139 -22.50 -7.04 10.16
CA ARG A 139 -23.00 -6.97 11.55
C ARG A 139 -24.52 -6.96 11.65
N ASP A 140 -25.23 -6.54 10.61
CA ASP A 140 -26.69 -6.52 10.56
C ASP A 140 -27.26 -7.90 10.16
N SER A 141 -27.61 -8.69 11.17
CA SER A 141 -27.95 -10.12 11.04
C SER A 141 -29.45 -10.45 10.94
N LYS A 142 -30.32 -9.44 10.78
CA LYS A 142 -31.79 -9.62 10.67
C LYS A 142 -32.34 -8.99 9.37
N PRO A 143 -33.24 -9.67 8.64
CA PRO A 143 -33.92 -9.07 7.50
C PRO A 143 -34.82 -7.91 7.95
N TYR A 144 -35.06 -6.97 7.03
CA TYR A 144 -35.87 -5.78 7.28
C TYR A 144 -37.35 -6.11 7.52
N ASP A 145 -37.84 -5.90 8.74
CA ASP A 145 -39.28 -5.87 9.04
C ASP A 145 -39.88 -4.51 8.66
N SER A 146 -40.74 -4.52 7.64
CA SER A 146 -41.43 -3.32 7.14
C SER A 146 -42.36 -2.65 8.16
N ASN A 147 -42.74 -3.35 9.23
CA ASN A 147 -43.66 -2.84 10.24
C ASN A 147 -42.94 -1.99 11.31
N ASN A 148 -41.61 -2.10 11.42
CA ASN A 148 -40.81 -1.36 12.39
C ASN A 148 -39.93 -0.31 11.69
N LEU A 149 -40.52 0.87 11.48
CA LEU A 149 -39.91 2.00 10.74
C LEU A 149 -38.59 2.51 11.35
N ILE A 150 -38.26 2.15 12.59
CA ILE A 150 -36.99 2.48 13.24
C ILE A 150 -36.44 1.24 13.99
N ASN A 151 -35.82 0.32 13.25
CA ASN A 151 -34.95 -0.69 13.87
C ASN A 151 -33.69 0.00 14.42
N LEU A 152 -33.71 0.36 15.70
CA LEU A 152 -32.59 0.99 16.42
C LEU A 152 -31.44 0.00 16.70
N ASP A 153 -31.72 -1.30 16.71
CA ASP A 153 -30.76 -2.40 16.93
C ASP A 153 -29.90 -2.72 15.69
N ARG A 154 -29.41 -1.71 14.97
CA ARG A 154 -28.51 -1.91 13.83
C ARG A 154 -27.08 -1.53 14.15
N ASN A 155 -26.18 -2.45 13.84
CA ASN A 155 -24.74 -2.27 13.97
C ASN A 155 -24.13 -1.79 12.66
N GLY A 156 -24.71 -2.15 11.51
CA GLY A 156 -24.22 -1.90 10.14
C GLY A 156 -22.78 -2.37 9.91
N ASP A 157 -22.34 -2.39 8.65
CA ASP A 157 -21.12 -3.14 8.35
C ASP A 157 -19.84 -2.33 8.57
N LEU A 158 -18.75 -3.07 8.78
CA LEU A 158 -17.40 -2.52 8.76
C LEU A 158 -16.69 -3.01 7.50
N PHE A 159 -16.29 -2.08 6.64
CA PHE A 159 -15.56 -2.40 5.42
C PHE A 159 -14.08 -2.10 5.59
N PHE A 160 -13.24 -3.04 5.18
CA PHE A 160 -11.79 -2.91 5.15
C PHE A 160 -11.30 -3.15 3.72
N PHE A 161 -10.53 -2.21 3.18
CA PHE A 161 -9.83 -2.35 1.91
C PHE A 161 -8.36 -2.00 2.13
N CYS A 162 -7.46 -2.90 1.74
CA CYS A 162 -6.03 -2.71 1.93
C CYS A 162 -5.27 -2.96 0.64
N VAL A 163 -4.25 -2.15 0.38
CA VAL A 163 -3.16 -2.45 -0.57
C VAL A 163 -1.82 -2.44 0.16
N PHE A 164 -0.90 -3.27 -0.30
CA PHE A 164 0.40 -3.51 0.29
C PHE A 164 1.47 -3.49 -0.79
N ASP A 165 2.32 -2.48 -0.77
CA ASP A 165 3.54 -2.43 -1.57
C ASP A 165 4.56 -3.37 -0.93
N GLY A 166 5.21 -4.24 -1.69
CA GLY A 166 6.16 -5.22 -1.15
C GLY A 166 7.57 -4.97 -1.65
N HIS A 167 8.59 -5.13 -0.79
CA HIS A 167 9.97 -4.92 -1.24
C HIS A 167 11.01 -5.83 -0.60
N SER A 168 11.96 -6.27 -1.44
CA SER A 168 13.04 -7.21 -1.06
C SER A 168 12.50 -8.57 -0.58
N GLY A 169 11.33 -8.96 -1.07
CA GLY A 169 10.62 -10.20 -0.80
C GLY A 169 9.13 -9.96 -0.54
N PHE A 170 8.27 -10.64 -1.29
CA PHE A 170 6.79 -10.66 -1.13
C PHE A 170 6.23 -11.14 0.23
N ARG A 171 7.07 -11.49 1.21
CA ARG A 171 6.62 -12.19 2.43
C ARG A 171 5.94 -11.27 3.43
N THR A 172 6.44 -10.05 3.61
CA THR A 172 5.82 -9.09 4.52
C THR A 172 4.42 -8.70 4.02
N SER A 173 4.27 -8.36 2.74
CA SER A 173 2.97 -8.03 2.12
C SER A 173 2.00 -9.22 2.16
N GLU A 174 2.46 -10.45 1.90
CA GLU A 174 1.64 -11.67 2.04
C GLU A 174 1.22 -11.98 3.48
N PHE A 175 2.07 -11.66 4.47
CA PHE A 175 1.72 -11.76 5.87
C PHE A 175 0.65 -10.73 6.26
N LEU A 176 0.81 -9.47 5.82
CA LEU A 176 -0.14 -8.40 6.08
C LEU A 176 -1.50 -8.64 5.43
N SER A 177 -1.54 -9.12 4.19
CA SER A 177 -2.79 -9.41 3.46
C SER A 177 -3.62 -10.55 4.08
N LYS A 178 -3.07 -11.25 5.07
CA LYS A 178 -3.76 -12.31 5.85
C LYS A 178 -3.99 -11.91 7.31
N SER A 179 -3.31 -10.87 7.81
CA SER A 179 -3.16 -10.62 9.26
C SER A 179 -3.48 -9.18 9.70
N LEU A 180 -3.40 -8.18 8.81
CA LEU A 180 -3.63 -6.79 9.21
C LEU A 180 -5.09 -6.53 9.60
N VAL A 181 -6.06 -6.93 8.77
CA VAL A 181 -7.48 -6.73 9.10
C VAL A 181 -7.90 -7.49 10.37
N PRO A 182 -7.55 -8.79 10.58
CA PRO A 182 -7.83 -9.47 11.85
C PRO A 182 -7.18 -8.82 13.08
N SER A 183 -5.95 -8.28 12.96
CA SER A 183 -5.28 -7.56 14.05
C SER A 183 -5.98 -6.23 14.36
N THR A 184 -6.33 -5.47 13.33
CA THR A 184 -7.12 -4.23 13.45
C THR A 184 -8.49 -4.50 14.09
N ALA A 185 -9.21 -5.53 13.63
CA ALA A 185 -10.51 -5.89 14.17
C ALA A 185 -10.45 -6.36 15.63
N LEU A 186 -9.34 -6.95 16.11
CA LEU A 186 -9.09 -7.17 17.53
C LEU A 186 -8.95 -5.86 18.30
N HIS A 187 -8.13 -4.92 17.82
CA HIS A 187 -7.92 -3.64 18.49
C HIS A 187 -9.19 -2.77 18.54
N LEU A 188 -10.04 -2.87 17.51
CA LEU A 188 -11.37 -2.29 17.49
C LEU A 188 -12.32 -3.03 18.45
N SER A 189 -12.34 -4.37 18.48
CA SER A 189 -13.24 -5.12 19.37
C SER A 189 -12.90 -4.96 20.86
N SER A 190 -11.63 -4.78 21.24
CA SER A 190 -11.27 -4.38 22.61
C SER A 190 -11.84 -3.01 22.99
N LEU A 191 -11.86 -2.07 22.05
CA LEU A 191 -12.38 -0.71 22.27
C LEU A 191 -13.92 -0.66 22.29
N PHE A 192 -14.58 -1.45 21.44
CA PHE A 192 -16.05 -1.49 21.35
C PHE A 192 -16.70 -2.16 22.58
N ASN A 193 -15.96 -3.05 23.25
CA ASN A 193 -16.50 -3.91 24.31
C ASN A 193 -15.93 -3.61 25.71
N ASN A 194 -14.98 -2.68 25.84
CA ASN A 194 -14.16 -2.48 27.04
C ASN A 194 -13.41 -3.74 27.55
N ILE A 195 -13.28 -4.78 26.71
CA ILE A 195 -12.61 -6.03 27.08
C ILE A 195 -11.11 -5.90 26.78
N PRO A 196 -10.21 -5.97 27.78
CA PRO A 196 -8.77 -5.97 27.53
C PRO A 196 -8.39 -7.20 26.71
N PRO A 197 -7.46 -7.07 25.73
CA PRO A 197 -7.10 -8.17 24.84
C PRO A 197 -6.59 -9.38 25.61
N THR A 198 -7.17 -10.54 25.34
CA THR A 198 -6.86 -11.79 26.05
C THR A 198 -5.86 -12.63 25.26
N ASN A 199 -5.21 -13.60 25.92
CA ASN A 199 -4.29 -14.57 25.30
C ASN A 199 -5.00 -15.60 24.37
N SER A 200 -6.17 -15.27 23.81
CA SER A 200 -6.90 -16.13 22.88
C SER A 200 -6.57 -15.79 21.42
N SER A 201 -6.71 -16.76 20.52
CA SER A 201 -6.36 -16.60 19.10
C SER A 201 -7.03 -15.38 18.46
N TYR A 202 -6.30 -14.62 17.65
CA TYR A 202 -6.82 -13.47 16.88
C TYR A 202 -8.14 -13.81 16.17
N TRP A 203 -8.23 -14.99 15.54
CA TRP A 203 -9.45 -15.46 14.88
C TRP A 203 -10.63 -15.72 15.82
N HIS A 204 -10.39 -16.11 17.08
CA HIS A 204 -11.47 -16.27 18.06
C HIS A 204 -11.96 -14.92 18.60
N GLN A 205 -11.05 -13.95 18.78
CA GLN A 205 -11.44 -12.59 19.20
C GLN A 205 -12.11 -11.81 18.06
N PHE A 206 -11.71 -12.07 16.80
CA PHE A 206 -12.42 -11.68 15.59
C PHE A 206 -13.84 -12.28 15.56
N ILE A 207 -14.00 -13.60 15.78
CA ILE A 207 -15.33 -14.24 15.90
C ILE A 207 -16.19 -13.64 17.03
N ASN A 208 -15.58 -13.19 18.14
CA ASN A 208 -16.32 -12.56 19.23
C ASN A 208 -16.86 -11.16 18.89
N LEU A 209 -16.28 -10.45 17.90
CA LEU A 209 -16.84 -9.20 17.38
C LEU A 209 -18.23 -9.41 16.75
N PHE A 210 -18.48 -10.59 16.15
CA PHE A 210 -19.80 -10.99 15.62
C PHE A 210 -20.78 -11.47 16.71
N LYS A 211 -20.35 -11.56 17.98
CA LYS A 211 -21.16 -12.08 19.09
C LYS A 211 -21.48 -11.05 20.17
N SER A 212 -20.82 -9.89 20.15
CA SER A 212 -21.03 -8.90 21.20
C SER A 212 -22.40 -8.25 21.07
N ASN A 213 -23.09 -8.11 22.20
CA ASN A 213 -24.42 -7.56 22.28
C ASN A 213 -24.53 -6.77 23.59
N ASN A 214 -24.69 -5.45 23.49
CA ASN A 214 -25.07 -4.51 24.54
C ASN A 214 -24.32 -4.60 25.89
N ASN A 215 -23.27 -3.76 26.09
CA ASN A 215 -23.34 -2.70 27.12
C ASN A 215 -22.14 -1.73 27.19
N SER A 216 -22.47 -0.45 27.44
CA SER A 216 -21.65 0.63 28.02
C SER A 216 -20.51 1.27 27.19
N THR A 217 -20.49 2.61 27.24
CA THR A 217 -19.55 3.58 26.62
C THR A 217 -19.34 3.46 25.10
N ASN A 218 -19.92 4.39 24.36
CA ASN A 218 -19.76 4.60 22.91
C ASN A 218 -18.38 5.23 22.57
N LEU A 219 -17.28 4.63 23.03
CA LEU A 219 -15.91 5.16 22.84
C LEU A 219 -15.50 5.21 21.36
N ASP A 220 -16.07 4.32 20.56
CA ASP A 220 -15.92 4.22 19.12
C ASP A 220 -16.68 5.31 18.34
N SER A 221 -17.51 6.14 19.00
CA SER A 221 -17.93 7.44 18.44
C SER A 221 -16.87 8.54 18.51
N GLN A 222 -15.70 8.29 19.13
CA GLN A 222 -14.62 9.26 19.23
C GLN A 222 -13.51 8.93 18.21
N PRO A 223 -13.38 9.68 17.09
CA PRO A 223 -12.45 9.32 16.01
C PRO A 223 -11.00 9.18 16.47
N GLN A 224 -10.56 9.99 17.43
CA GLN A 224 -9.19 9.91 17.98
C GLN A 224 -8.88 8.58 18.66
N LEU A 225 -9.86 7.96 19.33
CA LEU A 225 -9.67 6.65 19.96
C LEU A 225 -9.64 5.53 18.92
N VAL A 226 -10.48 5.62 17.88
CA VAL A 226 -10.44 4.73 16.72
C VAL A 226 -9.09 4.83 16.00
N MET A 227 -8.63 6.05 15.71
CA MET A 227 -7.33 6.33 15.10
C MET A 227 -6.16 5.75 15.93
N GLN A 228 -6.21 5.86 17.26
CA GLN A 228 -5.19 5.25 18.12
C GLN A 228 -5.26 3.71 18.11
N SER A 229 -6.46 3.10 18.06
CA SER A 229 -6.58 1.64 17.89
C SER A 229 -6.03 1.16 16.55
N LEU A 230 -6.24 1.91 15.45
CA LEU A 230 -5.62 1.62 14.15
C LEU A 230 -4.08 1.67 14.24
N LYS A 231 -3.51 2.73 14.84
CA LYS A 231 -2.06 2.82 15.10
C LYS A 231 -1.52 1.65 15.93
N ASN A 232 -2.21 1.33 17.02
CA ASN A 232 -1.82 0.25 17.93
C ASN A 232 -1.80 -1.11 17.21
N ALA A 233 -2.77 -1.39 16.34
CA ALA A 233 -2.82 -2.63 15.57
C ALA A 233 -1.61 -2.77 14.63
N PHE A 234 -1.27 -1.72 13.90
CA PHE A 234 -0.11 -1.71 13.00
C PHE A 234 1.19 -1.93 13.79
N ILE A 235 1.42 -1.17 14.87
CA ILE A 235 2.62 -1.29 15.72
C ILE A 235 2.72 -2.69 16.34
N ASN A 236 1.63 -3.24 16.87
CA ASN A 236 1.64 -4.55 17.52
C ASN A 236 1.81 -5.72 16.53
N LEU A 237 1.30 -5.58 15.31
CA LEU A 237 1.50 -6.58 14.26
C LEU A 237 2.93 -6.59 13.73
N ASP A 238 3.56 -5.42 13.54
CA ASP A 238 4.98 -5.31 13.18
C ASP A 238 5.88 -5.85 14.30
N ASN A 239 5.60 -5.49 15.56
CA ASN A 239 6.28 -6.08 16.71
C ASN A 239 6.13 -7.61 16.73
N SER A 240 4.95 -8.16 16.43
CA SER A 240 4.73 -9.61 16.37
C SER A 240 5.55 -10.28 15.25
N LEU A 241 5.59 -9.66 14.07
CA LEU A 241 6.41 -10.10 12.92
C LEU A 241 7.90 -10.11 13.26
N LEU A 242 8.40 -9.05 13.90
CA LEU A 242 9.81 -8.90 14.28
C LEU A 242 10.21 -9.81 15.45
N GLN A 243 9.30 -10.12 16.38
CA GLN A 243 9.58 -11.00 17.52
C GLN A 243 9.50 -12.50 17.18
N ALA A 244 8.88 -12.90 16.06
CA ALA A 244 8.81 -14.31 15.65
C ALA A 244 10.20 -14.97 15.48
N PRO A 245 11.14 -14.45 14.64
CA PRO A 245 12.46 -15.05 14.49
C PRO A 245 13.34 -14.91 15.75
N ILE A 246 13.12 -13.88 16.59
CA ILE A 246 13.80 -13.72 17.88
C ILE A 246 13.34 -14.81 18.87
N SER A 247 12.04 -15.10 18.89
CA SER A 247 11.45 -16.15 19.72
C SER A 247 11.95 -17.54 19.30
N LEU A 248 12.11 -17.78 18.00
CA LEU A 248 12.72 -19.00 17.46
C LEU A 248 14.20 -19.11 17.85
N LEU A 249 15.00 -18.03 17.71
CA LEU A 249 16.40 -18.00 18.12
C LEU A 249 16.59 -18.38 19.60
N ASN A 250 15.70 -17.91 20.48
CA ASN A 250 15.73 -18.21 21.92
C ASN A 250 15.37 -19.67 22.25
N GLN A 251 14.77 -20.43 21.32
CA GLN A 251 14.45 -21.85 21.46
C GLN A 251 15.57 -22.77 20.92
N LEU A 252 16.51 -22.24 20.14
CA LEU A 252 17.61 -23.01 19.57
C LEU A 252 18.70 -23.33 20.61
N PRO A 253 19.49 -24.41 20.41
CA PRO A 253 20.73 -24.65 21.16
C PRO A 253 21.69 -23.45 21.05
N LYS A 254 22.50 -23.22 22.09
CA LYS A 254 23.48 -22.10 22.15
C LYS A 254 24.47 -22.04 20.98
N THR A 255 24.67 -23.16 20.29
CA THR A 255 25.47 -23.30 19.07
C THR A 255 24.67 -24.14 18.07
N PRO A 256 23.75 -23.53 17.30
CA PRO A 256 22.95 -24.26 16.32
C PRO A 256 23.83 -24.59 15.09
N SER A 257 23.61 -25.75 14.48
CA SER A 257 24.13 -26.02 13.14
C SER A 257 23.40 -25.13 12.13
N PRO A 258 24.09 -24.54 11.12
CA PRO A 258 23.43 -23.73 10.11
C PRO A 258 22.33 -24.51 9.36
N PRO A 259 21.14 -23.94 9.15
CA PRO A 259 20.03 -24.66 8.55
C PRO A 259 20.23 -24.87 7.04
N SER A 260 19.61 -25.92 6.50
CA SER A 260 19.68 -26.28 5.08
C SER A 260 18.78 -25.43 4.16
N LYS A 261 17.85 -24.68 4.75
CA LYS A 261 16.95 -23.71 4.10
C LYS A 261 16.86 -22.46 4.98
N PRO A 262 16.60 -21.27 4.42
CA PRO A 262 16.33 -20.08 5.22
C PRO A 262 15.00 -20.21 5.95
N ASP A 263 14.93 -19.71 7.19
CA ASP A 263 13.69 -19.66 7.96
C ASP A 263 12.73 -18.58 7.44
N ASP A 264 11.48 -18.95 7.20
CA ASP A 264 10.48 -18.04 6.63
C ASP A 264 10.04 -16.92 7.60
N SER A 265 10.14 -17.09 8.92
CA SER A 265 9.86 -16.00 9.87
C SER A 265 10.94 -14.92 9.81
N LEU A 266 12.22 -15.31 9.69
CA LEU A 266 13.31 -14.37 9.46
C LEU A 266 13.19 -13.70 8.09
N LEU A 267 12.85 -14.45 7.02
CA LEU A 267 12.66 -13.83 5.70
C LEU A 267 11.47 -12.86 5.66
N SER A 268 10.39 -13.13 6.41
CA SER A 268 9.21 -12.25 6.51
C SER A 268 9.49 -10.96 7.28
N ALA A 269 10.46 -11.00 8.22
CA ALA A 269 10.94 -9.83 8.94
C ALA A 269 12.04 -9.05 8.17
N LEU A 270 12.84 -9.72 7.34
CA LEU A 270 13.92 -9.11 6.53
C LEU A 270 13.43 -8.48 5.22
N SER A 271 12.34 -8.98 4.65
CA SER A 271 11.56 -8.22 3.66
C SER A 271 10.83 -7.07 4.34
N GLY A 272 10.35 -6.10 3.56
CA GLY A 272 9.50 -5.03 4.06
C GLY A 272 8.25 -4.85 3.21
N SER A 273 7.31 -4.06 3.72
CA SER A 273 6.10 -3.72 2.98
C SER A 273 5.49 -2.41 3.48
N CYS A 274 5.05 -1.57 2.55
CA CYS A 274 4.16 -0.45 2.83
C CYS A 274 2.73 -0.97 2.98
N ALA A 275 1.90 -0.29 3.76
CA ALA A 275 0.53 -0.69 4.01
C ALA A 275 -0.40 0.53 4.01
N LEU A 276 -1.45 0.44 3.20
CA LEU A 276 -2.51 1.43 3.11
C LEU A 276 -3.85 0.74 3.36
N MET A 277 -4.53 1.13 4.44
CA MET A 277 -5.83 0.60 4.84
C MET A 277 -6.89 1.70 4.81
N ALA A 278 -7.99 1.47 4.10
CA ALA A 278 -9.25 2.15 4.33
C ALA A 278 -10.12 1.31 5.27
N TYR A 279 -10.60 1.94 6.34
CA TYR A 279 -11.58 1.40 7.28
C TYR A 279 -12.83 2.30 7.28
N ILE A 280 -14.00 1.71 7.06
CA ILE A 280 -15.28 2.43 6.94
C ILE A 280 -16.28 1.84 7.93
N ASP A 281 -16.85 2.67 8.81
CA ASP A 281 -17.99 2.35 9.69
C ASP A 281 -19.29 2.84 9.05
N GLU A 282 -20.17 1.92 8.66
CA GLU A 282 -21.40 2.22 7.90
C GLU A 282 -22.42 3.04 8.69
N ILE A 283 -22.66 2.70 9.96
CA ILE A 283 -23.64 3.42 10.81
C ILE A 283 -23.10 4.80 11.18
N ARG A 284 -21.82 4.88 11.54
CA ARG A 284 -21.23 6.18 11.90
C ARG A 284 -20.95 7.05 10.68
N GLN A 285 -20.90 6.49 9.48
CA GLN A 285 -20.50 7.20 8.26
C GLN A 285 -19.09 7.80 8.42
N ASP A 286 -18.18 7.06 9.07
CA ASP A 286 -16.79 7.47 9.26
C ASP A 286 -15.86 6.70 8.34
N LEU A 287 -14.98 7.42 7.63
CA LEU A 287 -13.89 6.88 6.84
C LEU A 287 -12.56 7.19 7.55
N TYR A 288 -11.75 6.17 7.74
CA TYR A 288 -10.39 6.26 8.24
C TYR A 288 -9.42 5.69 7.20
N ILE A 289 -8.41 6.47 6.83
CA ILE A 289 -7.28 6.00 6.02
C ILE A 289 -6.06 5.90 6.93
N ALA A 290 -5.48 4.71 7.08
CA ALA A 290 -4.22 4.49 7.78
C ALA A 290 -3.12 4.15 6.76
N VAL A 291 -2.06 4.95 6.71
CA VAL A 291 -0.94 4.81 5.76
C VAL A 291 0.41 4.68 6.47
N THR A 292 1.13 3.63 6.09
CA THR A 292 2.52 3.33 6.47
C THR A 292 3.32 3.13 5.17
N GLY A 293 4.03 4.15 4.70
CA GLY A 293 4.80 4.14 3.46
C GLY A 293 4.25 5.05 2.35
N ASP A 294 4.47 4.69 1.09
CA ASP A 294 4.30 5.52 -0.11
C ASP A 294 3.11 5.15 -1.02
N SER A 295 2.40 4.05 -0.74
CA SER A 295 1.07 3.79 -1.33
C SER A 295 0.07 4.89 -0.93
N ARG A 296 -0.80 5.34 -1.84
CA ARG A 296 -1.74 6.47 -1.60
C ARG A 296 -3.21 6.11 -1.77
N ALA A 297 -4.05 6.68 -0.91
CA ALA A 297 -5.49 6.76 -1.04
C ALA A 297 -5.93 8.20 -1.40
N ILE A 298 -6.84 8.31 -2.36
CA ILE A 298 -7.54 9.56 -2.71
C ILE A 298 -9.04 9.29 -2.86
N ALA A 299 -9.85 10.34 -2.72
CA ALA A 299 -11.29 10.28 -2.95
C ALA A 299 -11.70 11.23 -4.08
N GLY A 300 -12.60 10.74 -4.94
CA GLY A 300 -13.26 11.53 -5.98
C GLY A 300 -14.63 11.99 -5.50
N TYR A 301 -14.82 13.31 -5.44
CA TYR A 301 -16.10 13.97 -5.17
C TYR A 301 -16.64 14.54 -6.48
N TYR A 302 -17.96 14.68 -6.60
CA TYR A 302 -18.60 15.33 -7.75
C TYR A 302 -19.59 16.37 -7.24
N ASP A 303 -19.44 17.61 -7.71
CA ASP A 303 -20.33 18.72 -7.38
C ASP A 303 -20.41 19.70 -8.56
N ASN A 304 -21.58 20.31 -8.75
CA ASN A 304 -21.83 21.37 -9.74
C ASN A 304 -21.26 21.12 -11.17
N GLY A 305 -21.20 19.84 -11.61
CA GLY A 305 -20.72 19.46 -12.95
C GLY A 305 -19.20 19.25 -13.09
N LYS A 306 -18.47 19.32 -11.98
CA LYS A 306 -17.01 19.11 -11.87
C LYS A 306 -16.66 17.96 -10.92
N TRP A 307 -15.51 17.36 -11.18
CA TRP A 307 -14.86 16.38 -10.33
C TRP A 307 -13.86 17.07 -9.38
N PHE A 308 -13.77 16.56 -8.16
CA PHE A 308 -12.99 17.16 -7.08
C PHE A 308 -12.13 16.11 -6.37
N VAL A 309 -10.87 16.45 -6.10
CA VAL A 309 -9.88 15.55 -5.49
C VAL A 309 -9.69 15.88 -4.00
N ASP A 310 -9.86 14.87 -3.14
CA ASP A 310 -9.39 14.90 -1.74
C ASP A 310 -8.25 13.88 -1.56
N VAL A 311 -7.10 14.34 -1.09
CA VAL A 311 -5.92 13.50 -0.83
C VAL A 311 -5.94 13.06 0.63
N LEU A 312 -6.13 11.77 0.86
CA LEU A 312 -6.43 11.22 2.19
C LEU A 312 -5.19 10.67 2.92
N SER A 313 -4.08 10.49 2.21
CA SER A 313 -2.80 9.99 2.74
C SER A 313 -1.65 10.75 2.08
N VAL A 314 -0.58 11.02 2.85
CA VAL A 314 0.65 11.65 2.33
C VAL A 314 1.75 10.60 2.27
N ASP A 315 2.45 10.51 1.12
CA ASP A 315 3.52 9.53 0.92
C ASP A 315 4.66 9.71 1.93
N GLN A 316 4.94 8.67 2.72
CA GLN A 316 5.98 8.69 3.73
C GLN A 316 7.31 8.26 3.12
N THR A 317 7.98 9.21 2.47
CA THR A 317 9.30 9.03 1.86
C THR A 317 10.27 10.12 2.30
N ALA A 318 11.56 9.92 2.03
CA ALA A 318 12.58 10.95 2.17
C ALA A 318 12.52 12.08 1.11
N LYS A 319 11.37 12.23 0.42
CA LYS A 319 10.97 13.44 -0.32
C LYS A 319 10.10 14.38 0.54
N SER A 320 9.40 13.85 1.55
CA SER A 320 8.54 14.60 2.48
C SER A 320 9.36 15.32 3.56
N LYS A 321 9.12 16.62 3.79
CA LYS A 321 9.88 17.39 4.79
C LYS A 321 9.38 17.12 6.21
N SER A 322 8.13 16.69 6.39
CA SER A 322 7.65 16.22 7.72
C SER A 322 8.40 14.95 8.14
N GLU A 323 8.54 13.97 7.24
CA GLU A 323 9.21 12.71 7.55
C GLU A 323 10.73 12.85 7.75
N ILE A 324 11.40 13.71 6.95
CA ILE A 324 12.81 14.04 7.19
C ILE A 324 12.98 14.65 8.59
N LYS A 325 12.12 15.61 8.97
CA LYS A 325 12.16 16.23 10.32
C LYS A 325 11.86 15.22 11.42
N ARG A 326 10.88 14.33 11.22
CA ARG A 326 10.51 13.28 12.18
C ARG A 326 11.72 12.41 12.50
N ILE A 327 12.32 11.77 11.49
CA ILE A 327 13.49 10.91 11.69
C ILE A 327 14.66 11.72 12.28
N GLN A 328 14.91 12.95 11.80
CA GLN A 328 15.96 13.81 12.37
C GLN A 328 15.73 14.22 13.85
N SER A 329 14.50 14.08 14.36
CA SER A 329 14.16 14.32 15.77
C SER A 329 14.15 13.05 16.64
N GLU A 330 14.02 11.87 16.03
CA GLU A 330 14.05 10.56 16.70
C GLU A 330 15.48 10.11 17.05
N HIS A 331 16.49 10.59 16.30
CA HIS A 331 17.90 10.25 16.48
C HIS A 331 18.73 11.42 17.07
N PRO A 332 19.88 11.14 17.71
CA PRO A 332 20.81 12.18 18.15
C PRO A 332 21.20 13.15 17.02
N SER A 333 21.34 14.44 17.31
CA SER A 333 21.57 15.48 16.29
C SER A 333 22.83 15.28 15.44
N VAL A 334 23.83 14.55 15.95
CA VAL A 334 25.03 14.14 15.21
C VAL A 334 24.74 13.16 14.06
N GLU A 335 23.60 12.48 14.10
CA GLU A 335 23.15 11.53 13.08
C GLU A 335 22.34 12.17 11.95
N SER A 336 21.85 13.41 12.14
CA SER A 336 21.01 14.13 11.18
C SER A 336 21.56 14.21 9.73
N PRO A 337 22.89 14.28 9.47
CA PRO A 337 23.47 14.20 8.13
C PRO A 337 23.49 12.78 7.50
N TYR A 338 23.07 11.76 8.26
CA TYR A 338 23.23 10.34 7.91
C TYR A 338 21.92 9.54 7.96
N VAL A 339 20.89 9.99 8.72
CA VAL A 339 19.57 9.33 8.77
C VAL A 339 18.92 9.20 7.39
N VAL A 340 19.07 10.23 6.55
CA VAL A 340 18.65 10.24 5.14
C VAL A 340 19.88 10.54 4.28
N GLN A 341 20.14 9.69 3.29
CA GLN A 341 21.24 9.86 2.34
C GLN A 341 20.73 9.56 0.93
N ARG A 342 21.12 10.36 -0.07
CA ARG A 342 20.72 10.15 -1.48
C ARG A 342 19.20 10.06 -1.69
N GLY A 343 18.41 10.73 -0.84
CA GLY A 343 16.94 10.65 -0.86
C GLY A 343 16.36 9.36 -0.26
N ARG A 344 17.11 8.62 0.57
CA ARG A 344 16.70 7.32 1.14
C ARG A 344 17.14 7.14 2.59
N VAL A 345 16.35 6.43 3.40
CA VAL A 345 16.70 6.11 4.80
C VAL A 345 17.97 5.26 4.84
N LEU A 346 18.97 5.75 5.58
CA LEU A 346 20.36 5.26 5.63
C LEU A 346 20.97 4.96 4.24
N GLY A 347 20.52 5.66 3.20
CA GLY A 347 20.96 5.47 1.81
C GLY A 347 20.46 4.19 1.12
N GLY A 348 19.44 3.52 1.66
CA GLY A 348 18.94 2.23 1.15
C GLY A 348 17.44 2.17 0.82
N LEU A 349 16.58 2.57 1.76
CA LEU A 349 15.12 2.43 1.67
C LEU A 349 14.45 3.74 1.20
N GLU A 350 13.46 3.67 0.30
CA GLU A 350 12.69 4.84 -0.16
C GLU A 350 11.63 5.27 0.88
N PRO A 351 10.73 4.37 1.34
CA PRO A 351 9.78 4.70 2.39
C PRO A 351 10.48 4.97 3.73
N THR A 352 9.93 5.92 4.49
CA THR A 352 10.37 6.27 5.85
C THR A 352 9.61 5.51 6.94
N ARG A 353 8.55 4.80 6.55
CA ARG A 353 7.76 3.89 7.40
C ARG A 353 7.39 2.65 6.60
N ALA A 354 7.54 1.47 7.21
CA ALA A 354 7.26 0.18 6.60
C ALA A 354 7.09 -0.90 7.68
N PHE A 355 6.31 -1.93 7.40
CA PHE A 355 6.34 -3.20 8.13
C PHE A 355 7.58 -4.01 7.76
N GLY A 356 7.98 -4.93 8.64
CA GLY A 356 9.17 -5.76 8.42
C GLY A 356 10.43 -4.90 8.45
N ASP A 357 11.23 -4.91 7.39
CA ASP A 357 12.41 -4.06 7.22
C ASP A 357 13.42 -4.14 8.38
N ALA A 358 13.52 -5.33 8.99
CA ALA A 358 14.24 -5.55 10.24
C ALA A 358 15.73 -5.12 10.20
N ARG A 359 16.31 -5.04 9.00
CA ARG A 359 17.64 -4.48 8.72
C ARG A 359 17.82 -3.02 9.18
N TYR A 360 16.75 -2.26 9.31
CA TYR A 360 16.72 -0.87 9.82
C TYR A 360 16.17 -0.76 11.26
N LYS A 361 15.64 -1.85 11.82
CA LYS A 361 14.98 -1.90 13.14
C LYS A 361 15.77 -2.63 14.22
N TRP A 362 16.46 -3.72 13.88
CA TRP A 362 17.30 -4.48 14.81
C TRP A 362 18.73 -3.94 14.87
N SER A 363 19.39 -4.12 16.01
CA SER A 363 20.83 -3.84 16.14
C SER A 363 21.69 -4.78 15.28
N ALA A 364 22.83 -4.30 14.80
CA ALA A 364 23.75 -5.09 13.96
C ALA A 364 24.23 -6.43 14.59
N PRO A 365 24.46 -6.53 15.92
CA PRO A 365 24.74 -7.82 16.57
C PRO A 365 23.57 -8.80 16.47
N LEU A 366 22.32 -8.36 16.69
CA LEU A 366 21.13 -9.20 16.58
C LEU A 366 20.91 -9.68 15.14
N GLN A 367 21.10 -8.79 14.15
CA GLN A 367 21.05 -9.17 12.73
C GLN A 367 22.08 -10.28 12.41
N SER A 368 23.30 -10.18 12.94
CA SER A 368 24.33 -11.22 12.78
C SER A 368 23.96 -12.54 13.49
N GLN A 369 23.42 -12.48 14.70
CA GLN A 369 23.00 -13.68 15.45
C GLN A 369 21.88 -14.44 14.74
N LEU A 370 20.83 -13.73 14.30
CA LEU A 370 19.71 -14.32 13.56
C LEU A 370 20.17 -14.88 12.22
N SER A 371 20.99 -14.15 11.46
CA SER A 371 21.52 -14.62 10.16
C SER A 371 22.32 -15.92 10.30
N ASN A 372 23.19 -16.01 11.30
CA ASN A 372 24.03 -17.19 11.52
C ASN A 372 23.25 -18.43 11.99
N ALA A 373 22.10 -18.24 12.65
CA ALA A 373 21.29 -19.31 13.23
C ALA A 373 20.14 -19.78 12.33
N LEU A 374 19.60 -18.89 11.47
CA LEU A 374 18.36 -19.09 10.73
C LEU A 374 18.51 -19.00 9.20
N LEU A 375 19.71 -18.74 8.67
CA LEU A 375 19.99 -18.76 7.22
C LEU A 375 21.12 -19.75 6.87
N PRO A 376 21.05 -20.43 5.71
CA PRO A 376 22.18 -21.17 5.16
C PRO A 376 23.41 -20.26 4.96
N PRO A 377 24.65 -20.74 5.15
CA PRO A 377 25.86 -19.91 5.00
C PRO A 377 26.08 -19.32 3.59
N SER A 378 25.40 -19.86 2.59
CA SER A 378 25.39 -19.39 1.20
C SER A 378 24.26 -18.40 0.87
N TYR A 379 23.39 -18.07 1.83
CA TYR A 379 22.24 -17.21 1.58
C TYR A 379 22.66 -15.74 1.41
N PRO A 380 22.28 -15.05 0.32
CA PRO A 380 22.74 -13.69 0.04
C PRO A 380 21.99 -12.65 0.88
N ILE A 381 22.61 -12.19 1.97
CA ILE A 381 22.09 -11.09 2.81
C ILE A 381 22.83 -9.77 2.58
N ARG A 382 22.10 -8.64 2.62
CA ARG A 382 22.69 -7.29 2.61
C ARG A 382 23.19 -6.95 4.03
N PRO A 383 24.47 -6.60 4.24
CA PRO A 383 24.97 -6.26 5.57
C PRO A 383 24.26 -5.02 6.16
N PRO A 384 24.29 -4.83 7.49
CA PRO A 384 23.71 -3.65 8.15
C PRO A 384 24.24 -2.33 7.52
N PRO A 385 23.41 -1.27 7.44
CA PRO A 385 23.88 0.05 7.00
C PRO A 385 25.02 0.57 7.89
N ARG A 386 26.02 1.25 7.31
CA ARG A 386 27.16 1.79 8.08
C ARG A 386 26.78 2.90 9.08
N ALA A 387 25.64 3.53 8.87
CA ALA A 387 25.07 4.56 9.74
C ALA A 387 23.94 4.02 10.65
N LEU A 388 23.86 2.69 10.85
CA LEU A 388 22.92 2.06 11.78
C LEU A 388 23.47 2.11 13.22
N LEU A 389 23.36 3.28 13.87
CA LEU A 389 23.93 3.58 15.19
C LEU A 389 22.91 3.46 16.32
N THR A 390 21.74 4.08 16.18
CA THR A 390 20.63 4.12 17.14
C THR A 390 19.31 3.59 16.55
N PRO A 391 19.25 2.34 16.05
CA PRO A 391 18.00 1.77 15.51
C PRO A 391 16.90 1.65 16.58
N PRO A 392 15.61 1.72 16.20
CA PRO A 392 15.08 1.67 14.83
C PRO A 392 15.10 3.02 14.09
N TYR A 393 15.31 2.98 12.76
CA TYR A 393 15.23 4.14 11.85
C TYR A 393 13.96 4.15 10.98
N VAL A 394 13.13 3.12 11.10
CA VAL A 394 11.91 2.90 10.33
C VAL A 394 10.85 2.38 11.30
N THR A 395 9.65 2.94 11.27
CA THR A 395 8.50 2.50 12.08
C THR A 395 7.42 1.90 11.19
N ALA A 396 6.54 1.07 11.74
CA ALA A 396 5.30 0.66 11.09
C ALA A 396 4.09 1.55 11.49
N GLU A 397 4.28 2.53 12.38
CA GLU A 397 3.19 3.41 12.84
C GLU A 397 2.59 4.24 11.69
N PRO A 398 1.29 4.08 11.40
CA PRO A 398 0.64 4.80 10.32
C PRO A 398 0.34 6.25 10.70
N GLU A 399 0.28 7.10 9.68
CA GLU A 399 -0.55 8.31 9.79
C GLU A 399 -1.99 7.92 9.50
N VAL A 400 -2.91 8.45 10.30
CA VAL A 400 -4.34 8.12 10.19
C VAL A 400 -5.12 9.39 9.92
N THR A 401 -5.77 9.45 8.76
CA THR A 401 -6.67 10.52 8.36
C THR A 401 -8.11 10.09 8.61
N HIS A 402 -8.94 10.99 9.14
CA HIS A 402 -10.38 10.80 9.31
C HIS A 402 -11.18 11.71 8.37
N ARG A 403 -12.33 11.23 7.91
CA ARG A 403 -13.35 11.97 7.14
C ARG A 403 -14.76 11.52 7.55
N LYS A 404 -15.71 12.47 7.55
CA LYS A 404 -17.15 12.18 7.74
C LYS A 404 -17.83 12.04 6.38
N LEU A 405 -18.44 10.88 6.11
CA LEU A 405 -19.13 10.54 4.87
C LEU A 405 -20.58 11.07 4.85
N ASN A 406 -20.76 12.37 5.15
CA ASN A 406 -22.06 13.03 5.19
C ASN A 406 -22.87 12.73 3.91
N LEU A 407 -24.10 12.22 4.03
CA LEU A 407 -24.89 11.72 2.89
C LEU A 407 -25.08 12.70 1.73
N SER A 408 -25.07 14.01 2.00
CA SER A 408 -25.22 15.10 1.02
C SER A 408 -23.92 15.55 0.36
N SER A 409 -22.76 15.15 0.89
CA SER A 409 -21.43 15.62 0.47
C SER A 409 -20.37 14.51 0.62
N LYS A 410 -20.76 13.26 0.35
CA LYS A 410 -19.88 12.08 0.41
C LYS A 410 -19.10 11.93 -0.91
N PRO A 411 -17.90 11.32 -0.88
CA PRO A 411 -17.21 10.96 -2.10
C PRO A 411 -18.05 10.00 -2.95
N GLN A 412 -17.90 10.10 -4.26
CA GLN A 412 -18.47 9.15 -5.22
C GLN A 412 -17.68 7.84 -5.19
N PHE A 413 -16.36 7.95 -5.07
CA PHE A 413 -15.45 6.81 -5.03
C PHE A 413 -14.18 7.08 -4.24
N LEU A 414 -13.52 5.99 -3.86
CA LEU A 414 -12.21 5.91 -3.25
C LEU A 414 -11.26 5.17 -4.20
N ILE A 415 -10.02 5.63 -4.35
CA ILE A 415 -8.95 4.91 -5.05
C ILE A 415 -7.83 4.64 -4.04
N LEU A 416 -7.44 3.38 -3.86
CA LEU A 416 -6.24 2.96 -3.14
C LEU A 416 -5.29 2.32 -4.16
N ALA A 417 -4.02 2.70 -4.18
CA ALA A 417 -3.01 2.02 -5.00
C ALA A 417 -1.58 2.10 -4.46
N THR A 418 -0.75 1.15 -4.89
CA THR A 418 0.72 1.10 -4.69
C THR A 418 1.45 2.13 -5.57
N ASP A 419 2.76 2.33 -5.35
CA ASP A 419 3.47 3.47 -5.95
C ASP A 419 3.53 3.43 -7.49
N GLY A 420 3.50 2.23 -8.07
CA GLY A 420 3.48 1.99 -9.53
C GLY A 420 2.31 2.65 -10.29
N LEU A 421 1.22 3.03 -9.60
CA LEU A 421 0.19 3.91 -10.16
C LEU A 421 0.57 5.39 -10.02
N TRP A 422 1.01 5.81 -8.84
CA TRP A 422 1.22 7.22 -8.46
C TRP A 422 2.53 7.85 -8.95
N ASP A 423 3.44 7.03 -9.47
CA ASP A 423 4.60 7.44 -10.27
C ASP A 423 4.26 7.56 -11.78
N ARG A 424 3.00 7.28 -12.17
CA ARG A 424 2.53 7.29 -13.57
C ARG A 424 1.30 8.15 -13.84
N LEU A 425 0.44 8.34 -12.85
CA LEU A 425 -0.73 9.23 -12.90
C LEU A 425 -0.74 10.17 -11.70
N SER A 426 -1.07 11.43 -11.95
CA SER A 426 -1.47 12.39 -10.92
C SER A 426 -2.80 12.00 -10.27
N ASN A 427 -3.14 12.64 -9.15
CA ASN A 427 -4.42 12.36 -8.46
C ASN A 427 -5.60 12.84 -9.32
N GLU A 428 -5.37 13.92 -10.05
CA GLU A 428 -6.29 14.65 -10.90
C GLU A 428 -6.64 13.82 -12.15
N GLU A 429 -5.63 13.25 -12.82
CA GLU A 429 -5.83 12.26 -13.89
C GLU A 429 -6.58 11.02 -13.39
N ALA A 430 -6.20 10.47 -12.23
CA ALA A 430 -6.84 9.25 -11.70
C ALA A 430 -8.33 9.49 -11.35
N VAL A 431 -8.66 10.61 -10.71
CA VAL A 431 -10.04 10.99 -10.41
C VAL A 431 -10.82 11.31 -11.67
N ALA A 432 -10.24 12.03 -12.63
CA ALA A 432 -10.93 12.38 -13.87
C ALA A 432 -11.15 11.15 -14.78
N LEU A 433 -10.22 10.18 -14.82
CA LEU A 433 -10.38 8.89 -15.50
C LEU A 433 -11.57 8.10 -14.94
N VAL A 434 -11.61 7.91 -13.62
CA VAL A 434 -12.70 7.16 -12.97
C VAL A 434 -14.02 7.90 -13.10
N GLY A 435 -14.05 9.20 -12.79
CA GLY A 435 -15.24 10.04 -12.88
C GLY A 435 -15.85 10.06 -14.28
N LYS A 436 -15.01 10.26 -15.32
CA LYS A 436 -15.46 10.27 -16.72
C LYS A 436 -16.02 8.91 -17.18
N SER A 437 -15.52 7.81 -16.60
CA SER A 437 -16.07 6.47 -16.83
C SER A 437 -17.38 6.21 -16.08
N LEU A 438 -17.65 6.93 -14.98
CA LEU A 438 -18.90 6.87 -14.23
C LEU A 438 -19.99 7.78 -14.82
N ASP A 439 -19.61 8.89 -15.48
CA ASP A 439 -20.51 9.85 -16.16
C ASP A 439 -21.40 9.23 -17.26
N GLY A 440 -21.29 7.92 -17.54
CA GLY A 440 -22.14 7.19 -18.50
C GLY A 440 -21.99 7.60 -19.97
N SER A 441 -21.09 8.55 -20.25
CA SER A 441 -21.01 9.31 -21.52
C SER A 441 -20.62 8.50 -22.78
N GLY A 442 -20.48 7.17 -22.67
CA GLY A 442 -20.39 6.24 -23.80
C GLY A 442 -19.14 6.36 -24.67
N ILE A 443 -18.16 7.18 -24.28
CA ILE A 443 -17.02 7.53 -25.12
C ILE A 443 -16.09 6.32 -25.30
N ARG A 444 -15.92 5.90 -26.56
CA ARG A 444 -15.00 4.84 -26.98
C ARG A 444 -13.93 5.44 -27.89
N GLY A 445 -12.68 5.42 -27.44
CA GLY A 445 -11.54 5.97 -28.17
C GLY A 445 -10.48 6.54 -27.23
N GLY A 446 -9.43 7.13 -27.82
CA GLY A 446 -8.48 7.96 -27.10
C GLY A 446 -9.03 9.38 -26.91
N ILE A 447 -8.87 9.94 -25.72
CA ILE A 447 -9.18 11.35 -25.41
C ILE A 447 -7.88 12.03 -24.96
N HIS A 448 -7.56 13.20 -25.52
CA HIS A 448 -6.38 13.98 -25.15
C HIS A 448 -6.52 14.58 -23.73
N GLY A 449 -5.46 14.54 -22.93
CA GLY A 449 -5.50 14.80 -21.48
C GLY A 449 -6.09 16.14 -21.05
N LYS A 450 -5.84 17.22 -21.80
CA LYS A 450 -6.33 18.56 -21.46
C LYS A 450 -7.87 18.59 -21.40
N THR A 451 -8.54 17.89 -22.33
CA THR A 451 -10.01 17.72 -22.39
C THR A 451 -10.59 16.90 -21.22
N ILE A 452 -9.75 16.16 -20.49
CA ILE A 452 -10.14 15.42 -19.28
C ILE A 452 -9.94 16.29 -18.03
N LEU A 453 -8.83 17.03 -17.97
CA LEU A 453 -8.44 17.84 -16.82
C LEU A 453 -9.22 19.16 -16.68
N ASP A 454 -9.80 19.69 -17.76
CA ASP A 454 -10.72 20.86 -17.77
C ASP A 454 -11.96 20.72 -16.84
N LYS A 455 -12.13 19.56 -16.18
CA LYS A 455 -13.23 19.27 -15.25
C LYS A 455 -12.80 18.80 -13.85
N SER A 456 -11.51 18.74 -13.54
CA SER A 456 -11.00 18.26 -12.24
C SER A 456 -10.28 19.37 -11.45
N GLU A 457 -10.79 19.70 -10.26
CA GLU A 457 -10.19 20.72 -9.37
C GLU A 457 -9.75 20.11 -8.02
N LEU A 458 -8.60 20.54 -7.50
CA LEU A 458 -8.15 20.18 -6.16
C LEU A 458 -9.02 20.86 -5.10
N LEU A 459 -9.48 20.10 -4.09
CA LEU A 459 -10.12 20.69 -2.91
C LEU A 459 -9.06 21.44 -2.08
N GLN A 460 -9.12 22.77 -2.11
CA GLN A 460 -8.20 23.65 -1.37
C GLN A 460 -8.42 23.57 0.15
N ASN A 461 -7.92 22.51 0.81
CA ASN A 461 -7.80 22.43 2.27
C ASN A 461 -6.70 21.46 2.78
N VAL A 462 -5.87 20.86 1.91
CA VAL A 462 -4.75 19.99 2.32
C VAL A 462 -3.42 20.62 1.90
N THR A 463 -2.48 20.73 2.85
CA THR A 463 -1.11 21.22 2.61
C THR A 463 -0.24 20.11 2.00
N SER A 464 -0.48 19.79 0.72
CA SER A 464 0.30 18.80 -0.02
C SER A 464 1.75 19.27 -0.23
N GLU A 465 2.72 18.68 0.48
CA GLU A 465 4.14 18.95 0.23
C GLU A 465 4.65 18.35 -1.10
N ARG A 466 3.87 17.48 -1.77
CA ARG A 466 3.95 17.32 -3.22
C ARG A 466 3.45 18.62 -3.87
N ASN A 467 4.37 19.58 -4.04
CA ASN A 467 4.34 20.44 -5.23
C ASN A 467 4.16 19.53 -6.45
N SER A 468 3.44 20.03 -7.46
CA SER A 468 3.26 19.39 -8.76
C SER A 468 4.52 18.64 -9.21
N SER A 469 4.41 17.30 -9.31
CA SER A 469 5.39 16.50 -10.03
C SER A 469 5.42 17.01 -11.46
N ASN A 470 6.48 17.75 -11.82
CA ASN A 470 6.58 18.65 -12.96
C ASN A 470 5.62 18.29 -14.10
N PHE A 471 4.49 19.02 -14.16
CA PHE A 471 3.48 18.79 -15.18
C PHE A 471 4.08 19.17 -16.52
N ASP A 472 4.45 18.18 -17.32
CA ASP A 472 5.02 18.40 -18.64
C ASP A 472 3.88 18.75 -19.60
N GLU A 473 3.57 20.05 -19.72
CA GLU A 473 2.52 20.60 -20.58
C GLU A 473 2.67 20.21 -22.06
N SER A 474 3.83 19.67 -22.44
CA SER A 474 4.13 19.15 -23.78
C SER A 474 3.63 17.72 -24.05
N SER A 475 3.20 16.98 -23.01
CA SER A 475 2.75 15.60 -23.16
C SER A 475 1.39 15.49 -23.89
N ASP A 476 1.41 14.93 -25.11
CA ASP A 476 0.20 14.55 -25.87
C ASP A 476 -0.37 13.23 -25.35
N ASN A 477 -0.63 13.17 -24.04
CA ASN A 477 -1.16 11.98 -23.39
C ASN A 477 -2.59 11.72 -23.87
N GLN A 478 -2.81 10.54 -24.43
CA GLN A 478 -4.12 10.08 -24.90
C GLN A 478 -4.62 8.91 -24.06
N TYR A 479 -5.73 9.13 -23.37
CA TYR A 479 -6.29 8.21 -22.38
C TYR A 479 -7.45 7.41 -22.97
N ILE A 480 -7.61 6.16 -22.56
CA ILE A 480 -8.56 5.22 -23.17
C ILE A 480 -9.60 4.75 -22.16
N PHE A 481 -10.86 4.67 -22.59
CA PHE A 481 -12.05 4.40 -21.77
C PHE A 481 -12.78 3.10 -22.18
N ASN A 482 -12.02 2.07 -22.59
CA ASN A 482 -12.58 0.81 -23.11
C ASN A 482 -12.59 -0.36 -22.12
N GLU A 483 -12.30 -0.12 -20.84
CA GLU A 483 -12.31 -1.15 -19.78
C GLU A 483 -13.51 -0.96 -18.83
N ALA A 484 -14.22 -2.05 -18.53
CA ALA A 484 -15.40 -2.03 -17.65
C ALA A 484 -15.05 -2.05 -16.16
N ASN A 485 -13.81 -2.39 -15.82
CA ASN A 485 -13.26 -2.39 -14.47
C ASN A 485 -12.39 -1.14 -14.27
N LEU A 486 -12.66 -0.39 -13.21
CA LEU A 486 -12.02 0.91 -12.95
C LEU A 486 -10.56 0.79 -12.51
N SER A 487 -10.15 -0.34 -11.91
CA SER A 487 -8.74 -0.64 -11.63
C SER A 487 -7.98 -0.99 -12.91
N THR A 488 -8.57 -1.81 -13.80
CA THR A 488 -8.00 -2.11 -15.13
C THR A 488 -7.87 -0.86 -15.99
N LEU A 489 -8.87 0.03 -15.94
CA LEU A 489 -8.86 1.35 -16.58
C LEU A 489 -7.66 2.18 -16.12
N LEU A 490 -7.44 2.30 -14.81
CA LEU A 490 -6.33 3.06 -14.23
C LEU A 490 -4.96 2.44 -14.59
N ILE A 491 -4.78 1.13 -14.40
CA ILE A 491 -3.54 0.42 -14.73
C ILE A 491 -3.18 0.58 -16.22
N LYS A 492 -4.15 0.41 -17.13
CA LYS A 492 -3.95 0.53 -18.57
C LYS A 492 -3.52 1.94 -18.98
N ASN A 493 -4.14 2.97 -18.37
CA ASN A 493 -3.76 4.36 -18.63
C ASN A 493 -2.37 4.69 -18.06
N ALA A 494 -2.04 4.24 -16.84
CA ALA A 494 -0.71 4.36 -16.25
C ALA A 494 0.42 3.68 -17.07
N LEU A 495 0.11 2.65 -17.86
CA LEU A 495 1.04 1.99 -18.77
C LEU A 495 1.16 2.66 -20.15
N GLY A 496 0.28 3.61 -20.51
CA GLY A 496 0.33 4.33 -21.78
C GLY A 496 -1.02 4.56 -22.47
N GLY A 497 -2.14 4.10 -21.90
CA GLY A 497 -3.49 4.46 -22.35
C GLY A 497 -3.77 4.05 -23.79
N ALA A 498 -3.96 5.04 -24.68
CA ALA A 498 -4.22 4.82 -26.10
C ALA A 498 -2.95 4.46 -26.91
N HIS A 499 -1.74 4.62 -26.35
CA HIS A 499 -0.49 4.24 -27.01
C HIS A 499 -0.26 2.72 -26.93
N GLU A 500 -1.05 1.93 -27.67
CA GLU A 500 -1.02 0.45 -27.59
C GLU A 500 0.38 -0.15 -27.80
N ASN A 501 1.22 0.45 -28.66
CA ASN A 501 2.62 0.05 -28.84
C ASN A 501 3.46 0.17 -27.55
N GLN A 502 3.22 1.19 -26.72
CA GLN A 502 3.91 1.39 -25.44
C GLN A 502 3.41 0.39 -24.40
N VAL A 503 2.09 0.21 -24.29
CA VAL A 503 1.47 -0.77 -23.38
C VAL A 503 1.93 -2.19 -23.73
N SER A 504 1.94 -2.55 -25.02
CA SER A 504 2.52 -3.79 -25.54
C SER A 504 3.98 -3.94 -25.15
N ALA A 505 4.82 -2.94 -25.45
CA ALA A 505 6.24 -3.02 -25.18
C ALA A 505 6.54 -3.20 -23.68
N LEU A 506 5.91 -2.43 -22.78
CA LEU A 506 6.12 -2.57 -21.33
C LEU A 506 5.72 -3.96 -20.82
N LEU A 507 4.52 -4.43 -21.14
CA LEU A 507 4.00 -5.72 -20.68
C LEU A 507 4.72 -6.93 -21.28
N SER A 508 5.42 -6.75 -22.40
CA SER A 508 6.23 -7.79 -23.04
C SER A 508 7.58 -8.03 -22.34
N ILE A 509 8.04 -7.12 -21.47
CA ILE A 509 9.34 -7.23 -20.81
C ILE A 509 9.24 -8.24 -19.66
N PRO A 510 9.97 -9.37 -19.69
CA PRO A 510 9.86 -10.38 -18.62
C PRO A 510 10.63 -9.96 -17.36
N PRO A 511 10.14 -10.33 -16.16
CA PRO A 511 10.90 -10.25 -14.92
C PRO A 511 12.27 -10.96 -15.01
N PRO A 512 13.32 -10.45 -14.35
CA PRO A 512 13.38 -9.25 -13.51
C PRO A 512 13.81 -7.98 -14.29
N HIS A 513 13.54 -7.91 -15.61
CA HIS A 513 13.94 -6.74 -16.40
C HIS A 513 12.89 -5.62 -16.38
N SER A 514 11.61 -6.00 -16.28
CA SER A 514 10.41 -5.15 -16.19
C SER A 514 10.49 -4.11 -15.07
N ARG A 515 11.04 -4.48 -13.91
CA ARG A 515 11.24 -3.63 -12.71
C ARG A 515 12.08 -2.37 -12.93
N ARG A 516 12.70 -2.21 -14.11
CA ARG A 516 13.42 -1.00 -14.55
C ARG A 516 12.54 -0.02 -15.34
N PHE A 517 11.33 -0.42 -15.71
CA PHE A 517 10.45 0.33 -16.61
C PHE A 517 9.14 0.68 -15.91
N PHE A 518 8.49 -0.31 -15.28
CA PHE A 518 7.32 -0.12 -14.43
C PHE A 518 7.47 -0.91 -13.13
N ASP A 519 6.67 -0.59 -12.12
CA ASP A 519 6.67 -1.30 -10.84
C ASP A 519 5.61 -2.41 -10.80
N ASP A 520 5.55 -3.19 -9.72
CA ASP A 520 4.29 -3.88 -9.42
C ASP A 520 3.19 -2.81 -9.24
N THR A 521 1.95 -3.10 -9.62
CA THR A 521 0.88 -2.09 -9.53
C THR A 521 -0.44 -2.75 -9.19
N THR A 522 -0.96 -2.41 -8.02
CA THR A 522 -2.21 -2.91 -7.44
C THR A 522 -3.14 -1.75 -7.19
N VAL A 523 -4.39 -1.86 -7.66
CA VAL A 523 -5.37 -0.78 -7.60
C VAL A 523 -6.72 -1.31 -7.13
N SER A 524 -7.28 -0.65 -6.11
CA SER A 524 -8.63 -0.87 -5.59
C SER A 524 -9.46 0.40 -5.79
N VAL A 525 -10.56 0.32 -6.54
CA VAL A 525 -11.54 1.41 -6.70
C VAL A 525 -12.86 1.02 -6.05
N ILE A 526 -13.29 1.80 -5.06
CA ILE A 526 -14.48 1.53 -4.24
C ILE A 526 -15.54 2.58 -4.53
N LEU A 527 -16.74 2.18 -4.99
CA LEU A 527 -17.85 3.08 -5.29
C LEU A 527 -18.83 3.18 -4.11
N PHE A 528 -19.06 4.41 -3.65
CA PHE A 528 -20.12 4.71 -2.70
C PHE A 528 -21.49 4.73 -3.41
N ASN A 529 -22.54 4.40 -2.67
CA ASN A 529 -23.91 4.31 -3.19
C ASN A 529 -24.59 5.68 -3.11
N ASN A 530 -24.90 6.29 -4.25
CA ASN A 530 -25.53 7.60 -4.32
C ASN A 530 -26.99 7.57 -3.82
N SER A 531 -27.30 8.46 -2.89
CA SER A 531 -28.63 8.59 -2.28
C SER A 531 -29.71 8.96 -3.31
N ASN A 532 -29.31 9.73 -4.33
CA ASN A 532 -30.21 10.35 -5.31
C ASN A 532 -30.74 9.36 -6.36
N ASP A 533 -29.95 8.34 -6.73
CA ASP A 533 -30.30 7.40 -7.82
C ASP A 533 -31.46 6.46 -7.46
N LYS A 534 -31.73 6.25 -6.16
CA LYS A 534 -32.65 5.20 -5.69
C LYS A 534 -33.91 5.71 -5.00
N MET A 535 -34.01 6.99 -4.64
CA MET A 535 -35.27 7.51 -4.06
C MET A 535 -36.41 7.49 -5.10
N ASN A 536 -36.09 7.78 -6.37
CA ASN A 536 -37.05 7.66 -7.48
C ASN A 536 -37.39 6.20 -7.82
N ASP A 537 -36.41 5.29 -7.86
CA ASP A 537 -36.65 3.93 -8.33
C ASP A 537 -37.22 2.99 -7.24
N TYR A 538 -36.97 3.28 -5.95
CA TYR A 538 -37.70 2.63 -4.87
C TYR A 538 -39.17 3.03 -4.91
N ASP A 539 -39.49 4.32 -5.00
CA ASP A 539 -40.86 4.82 -5.15
C ASP A 539 -41.56 4.27 -6.42
N SER A 540 -40.84 4.16 -7.55
CA SER A 540 -41.35 3.56 -8.79
C SER A 540 -41.80 2.10 -8.62
N ASN A 541 -40.98 1.29 -7.96
CA ASN A 541 -41.24 -0.14 -7.79
C ASN A 541 -42.22 -0.41 -6.63
N THR A 542 -42.15 0.35 -5.54
CA THR A 542 -43.12 0.31 -4.44
C THR A 542 -44.52 0.69 -4.92
N LYS A 543 -44.67 1.75 -5.74
CA LYS A 543 -45.98 2.11 -6.34
C LYS A 543 -46.51 1.03 -7.28
N LYS A 544 -45.65 0.38 -8.09
CA LYS A 544 -46.05 -0.77 -8.92
C LYS A 544 -46.49 -1.98 -8.09
N GLN A 545 -45.80 -2.29 -6.98
CA GLN A 545 -46.20 -3.37 -6.07
C GLN A 545 -47.56 -3.08 -5.41
N TYR A 546 -47.77 -1.89 -4.85
CA TYR A 546 -49.07 -1.55 -4.26
C TYR A 546 -50.22 -1.53 -5.29
N ALA A 547 -49.98 -1.04 -6.51
CA ALA A 547 -50.98 -1.08 -7.59
C ALA A 547 -51.37 -2.52 -7.99
N ASN A 548 -50.41 -3.46 -8.01
CA ASN A 548 -50.68 -4.86 -8.29
C ASN A 548 -51.39 -5.57 -7.11
N VAL A 549 -51.01 -5.27 -5.87
CA VAL A 549 -51.68 -5.80 -4.67
C VAL A 549 -53.13 -5.30 -4.56
N GLN A 550 -53.39 -4.04 -4.93
CA GLN A 550 -54.76 -3.52 -4.94
C GLN A 550 -55.61 -4.22 -6.02
N LYS A 551 -55.11 -4.34 -7.25
CA LYS A 551 -55.79 -5.12 -8.31
C LYS A 551 -56.03 -6.59 -7.94
N LEU A 552 -55.18 -7.20 -7.11
CA LEU A 552 -55.41 -8.56 -6.61
C LEU A 552 -56.51 -8.62 -5.54
N LYS A 553 -56.66 -7.58 -4.71
CA LYS A 553 -57.77 -7.49 -3.74
C LYS A 553 -59.11 -7.19 -4.41
N ASP A 554 -59.12 -6.27 -5.37
CA ASP A 554 -60.34 -5.87 -6.09
C ASP A 554 -60.91 -7.03 -6.92
N ASN A 555 -60.06 -7.96 -7.37
CA ASN A 555 -60.45 -9.20 -8.07
C ASN A 555 -60.83 -10.38 -7.15
N LEU A 556 -60.80 -10.21 -5.82
CA LEU A 556 -61.07 -11.27 -4.83
C LEU A 556 -62.28 -10.98 -3.92
N GLN A 557 -63.22 -10.14 -4.38
CA GLN A 557 -64.52 -9.96 -3.74
C GLN A 557 -65.63 -10.73 -4.50
N ILE A 558 -65.77 -12.01 -4.16
CA ILE A 558 -66.98 -12.84 -4.31
C ILE A 558 -67.15 -13.62 -3.01
#